data_AF-A0A950VL31-F1
#
_entry.id   AF-A0A950VL31-F1
#
_cell.length_a   1.000
_cell.length_b   1.000
_cell.length_c   1.000
_cell.angle_alpha   90.00
_cell.angle_beta   90.00
_cell.angle_gamma   90.00
#
_symmetry.space_group_name_H-M   'P 1'
#
loop_
_entity.id
_entity.type
_entity.pdbx_description
1 polymer ?
#
loop_
_entity_poly.entity_id
_entity_poly.type
_entity_poly.pdbx_seq_one_letter_code
_entity_poly.pdbx_strand_id
1 'polypeptide(L)'
;GSLDFGTQEYTNGNDCNANTSCDFADEVGPFDWGSSHQLDFKPTVILVDGWQWSSWPEQCSVSGTILRCDFTSQLTLLQAPPAATQTAPDGMLPETTPPQTPVFTWNAAGSGVSLATQYALQLQDVAGNIVWNTWYLASDLGCSGGGSCSVTPSMSLDPANQGKPYSWWVLGWNSGGYGPWSSGLVFEQPVTCNEDEPDSEECGDTNQPTDPAREQQCEERGPISARPDGGTGANYDRIDGHGLYVLRDPNTGQVKYVGRGDAPARIADHARPGDPLSDLVGQIVANNNLCYEEARGLEQQVMDQYSNNPLRNLIRAIALTNANLAKYLRFGAKVLADALAIIGPGG
;
A
#
# COMPACT_ATOMS: atom_id res chain seq x y z
N GLY A 1 29.40 30.21 0.95
CA GLY A 1 30.31 31.34 1.15
C GLY A 1 31.69 30.89 0.73
N SER A 2 32.43 31.70 -0.03
CA SER A 2 33.82 31.37 -0.38
C SER A 2 34.68 31.52 0.87
N LEU A 3 35.31 30.44 1.30
CA LEU A 3 36.40 30.49 2.28
C LEU A 3 37.65 30.05 1.56
N ASP A 4 38.60 30.98 1.46
CA ASP A 4 39.88 30.82 0.80
C ASP A 4 40.84 30.13 1.77
N PHE A 5 41.26 28.91 1.45
CA PHE A 5 42.17 28.12 2.29
C PHE A 5 43.53 27.98 1.62
N GLY A 6 44.30 29.06 1.68
CA GLY A 6 45.76 29.03 1.82
C GLY A 6 46.59 28.70 0.57
N THR A 7 47.61 29.51 0.35
CA THR A 7 48.70 29.26 -0.59
C THR A 7 49.63 28.17 -0.03
N GLN A 8 49.86 27.08 -0.77
CA GLN A 8 50.98 26.17 -0.47
C GLN A 8 52.21 26.59 -1.26
N GLU A 9 53.31 26.87 -0.56
CA GLU A 9 54.61 27.14 -1.15
C GLU A 9 55.50 25.89 -1.09
N TYR A 10 55.91 25.38 -2.25
CA TYR A 10 56.92 24.34 -2.33
C TYR A 10 58.28 25.02 -2.51
N THR A 11 59.15 24.90 -1.52
CA THR A 11 60.55 25.32 -1.62
C THR A 11 61.42 24.09 -1.82
N ASN A 12 62.34 24.16 -2.78
CA ASN A 12 63.27 23.09 -3.05
C ASN A 12 64.25 22.98 -1.86
N GLY A 13 64.03 21.99 -0.98
CA GLY A 13 64.72 21.86 0.30
C GLY A 13 64.91 20.41 0.72
N ASN A 14 65.89 19.74 0.10
CA ASN A 14 66.87 18.79 0.66
C ASN A 14 66.53 17.74 1.76
N ASP A 15 65.29 17.40 2.07
CA ASP A 15 65.01 16.33 3.03
C ASP A 15 64.57 15.03 2.33
N CYS A 16 65.54 14.25 1.86
CA CYS A 16 65.35 12.87 1.38
C CYS A 16 66.42 11.96 2.02
N ASN A 17 66.05 11.20 3.05
CA ASN A 17 66.95 10.29 3.77
C ASN A 17 66.72 8.83 3.34
N ALA A 18 67.62 8.34 2.50
CA ALA A 18 68.10 6.98 2.20
C ALA A 18 67.25 5.68 2.29
N ASN A 19 65.98 5.61 2.70
CA ASN A 19 65.32 4.28 2.79
C ASN A 19 63.80 4.16 2.55
N THR A 20 63.15 5.15 1.94
CA THR A 20 61.78 4.99 1.41
C THR A 20 61.63 5.76 0.10
N SER A 21 61.89 5.07 -1.02
CA SER A 21 61.41 5.31 -2.39
C SER A 21 61.00 6.75 -2.77
N CYS A 22 61.98 7.58 -3.11
CA CYS A 22 61.82 8.65 -4.09
C CYS A 22 62.19 8.08 -5.47
N ASP A 23 61.22 7.62 -6.24
CA ASP A 23 61.47 7.26 -7.64
C ASP A 23 61.28 8.51 -8.52
N PHE A 24 62.36 9.29 -8.64
CA PHE A 24 62.63 10.09 -9.83
C PHE A 24 63.63 9.31 -10.66
N ALA A 25 63.15 8.51 -11.61
CA ALA A 25 64.02 7.81 -12.55
C ALA A 25 64.54 8.79 -13.61
N ASP A 26 65.72 9.35 -13.31
CA ASP A 26 66.90 9.64 -14.13
C ASP A 26 66.81 9.99 -15.63
N GLU A 27 67.62 11.03 -15.93
CA GLU A 27 68.21 11.47 -17.21
C GLU A 27 67.39 12.39 -18.14
N VAL A 28 67.27 13.67 -17.75
CA VAL A 28 67.53 14.80 -18.67
C VAL A 28 67.98 16.04 -17.87
N GLY A 29 68.95 16.78 -18.42
CA GLY A 29 69.65 17.91 -17.80
C GLY A 29 68.79 19.17 -17.51
N PRO A 30 69.40 20.37 -17.40
CA PRO A 30 68.72 21.56 -16.90
C PRO A 30 67.43 21.84 -17.68
N PHE A 31 66.34 22.01 -16.94
CA PHE A 31 64.96 22.20 -17.42
C PHE A 31 64.89 23.17 -18.61
N ASP A 32 64.51 22.69 -19.79
CA ASP A 32 64.30 23.49 -21.00
C ASP A 32 62.91 24.14 -20.96
N TRP A 33 62.86 25.47 -21.00
CA TRP A 33 61.65 26.31 -20.82
C TRP A 33 60.74 26.37 -22.06
N GLY A 34 60.64 25.27 -22.82
CA GLY A 34 59.89 25.22 -24.08
C GLY A 34 58.77 24.18 -24.16
N SER A 35 58.65 23.29 -23.17
CA SER A 35 57.77 22.12 -23.27
C SER A 35 56.73 22.12 -22.15
N SER A 36 55.45 22.15 -22.52
CA SER A 36 54.30 21.88 -21.64
C SER A 36 54.44 20.47 -21.04
N HIS A 37 55.14 20.33 -19.93
CA HIS A 37 55.03 19.15 -19.08
C HIS A 37 53.82 19.33 -18.16
N GLN A 38 52.73 18.64 -18.51
CA GLN A 38 51.58 18.46 -17.65
C GLN A 38 52.09 17.75 -16.38
N LEU A 39 52.06 18.44 -15.23
CA LEU A 39 52.47 17.86 -13.96
C LEU A 39 51.47 16.77 -13.56
N ASP A 40 51.85 15.51 -13.74
CA ASP A 40 51.00 14.34 -13.43
C ASP A 40 51.11 13.90 -11.95
N PHE A 41 51.40 14.85 -11.05
CA PHE A 41 51.41 14.63 -9.61
C PHE A 41 50.00 14.85 -9.06
N LYS A 42 49.33 13.77 -8.68
CA LYS A 42 48.07 13.80 -7.91
C LYS A 42 48.40 13.73 -6.42
N PRO A 43 48.52 14.85 -5.67
CA PRO A 43 48.56 14.77 -4.23
C PRO A 43 47.27 14.07 -3.77
N THR A 44 47.43 12.90 -3.15
CA THR A 44 46.29 12.13 -2.63
C THR A 44 45.87 12.77 -1.32
N VAL A 45 45.05 13.82 -1.40
CA VAL A 45 44.36 14.35 -0.23
C VAL A 45 43.12 13.49 -0.02
N ILE A 46 43.13 12.67 1.05
CA ILE A 46 41.94 11.93 1.48
C ILE A 46 40.98 12.96 2.08
N LEU A 47 39.98 13.34 1.32
CA LEU A 47 38.90 14.22 1.77
C LEU A 47 37.86 13.37 2.51
N VAL A 48 37.67 13.64 3.81
CA VAL A 48 36.58 13.09 4.62
C VAL A 48 35.36 14.02 4.56
N ASP A 49 34.17 13.42 4.52
CA ASP A 49 32.85 14.07 4.60
C ASP A 49 32.59 15.26 3.64
N GLY A 50 32.10 14.97 2.43
CA GLY A 50 31.36 15.92 1.61
C GLY A 50 32.17 16.94 0.79
N TRP A 51 33.49 16.80 0.71
CA TRP A 51 34.35 17.69 -0.09
C TRP A 51 34.64 17.11 -1.48
N GLN A 52 34.53 17.95 -2.52
CA GLN A 52 34.93 17.64 -3.90
C GLN A 52 35.75 18.80 -4.48
N TRP A 53 36.76 18.49 -5.28
CA TRP A 53 37.54 19.49 -6.02
C TRP A 53 36.69 20.12 -7.13
N SER A 54 36.63 21.45 -7.23
CA SER A 54 35.84 22.14 -8.25
C SER A 54 36.54 22.28 -9.60
N SER A 55 37.88 22.30 -9.66
CA SER A 55 38.67 22.27 -10.92
C SER A 55 40.17 22.04 -10.66
N TRP A 56 40.90 21.57 -11.69
CA TRP A 56 42.38 21.54 -11.73
C TRP A 56 42.93 22.95 -12.01
N PRO A 57 44.17 23.31 -11.57
CA PRO A 57 44.60 24.70 -11.52
C PRO A 57 44.69 25.31 -12.92
N GLU A 58 43.94 26.39 -13.15
CA GLU A 58 44.02 27.18 -14.38
C GLU A 58 45.19 28.19 -14.35
N GLN A 59 45.79 28.44 -13.18
CA GLN A 59 46.90 29.39 -13.03
C GLN A 59 47.93 28.89 -12.00
N CYS A 60 49.03 28.33 -12.50
CA CYS A 60 50.27 28.21 -11.74
C CYS A 60 51.23 29.29 -12.24
N SER A 61 51.91 29.98 -11.34
CA SER A 61 52.96 30.96 -11.67
C SER A 61 54.31 30.47 -11.15
N VAL A 62 55.35 30.72 -11.94
CA VAL A 62 56.73 30.38 -11.57
C VAL A 62 57.49 31.66 -11.27
N SER A 63 58.13 31.72 -10.10
CA SER A 63 59.03 32.81 -9.72
C SER A 63 60.31 32.22 -9.15
N GLY A 64 61.39 32.23 -9.94
CA GLY A 64 62.65 31.55 -9.57
C GLY A 64 62.47 30.03 -9.51
N THR A 65 62.85 29.41 -8.38
CA THR A 65 62.70 27.96 -8.12
C THR A 65 61.38 27.60 -7.45
N ILE A 66 60.45 28.55 -7.29
CA ILE A 66 59.19 28.36 -6.60
C ILE A 66 58.06 28.26 -7.64
N LEU A 67 57.34 27.15 -7.61
CA LEU A 67 56.06 26.96 -8.30
C LEU A 67 54.94 27.31 -7.31
N ARG A 68 54.14 28.34 -7.62
CA ARG A 68 52.91 28.65 -6.89
C ARG A 68 51.72 28.24 -7.74
N CYS A 69 50.88 27.38 -7.20
CA CYS A 69 49.59 27.05 -7.79
C CYS A 69 48.49 27.51 -6.83
N ASP A 70 47.58 28.32 -7.33
CA ASP A 70 46.40 28.74 -6.56
C ASP A 70 45.30 27.69 -6.75
N PHE A 71 44.82 27.13 -5.65
CA PHE A 71 43.71 26.17 -5.66
C PHE A 71 42.45 26.87 -5.20
N THR A 72 41.39 26.83 -6.01
CA THR A 72 40.06 27.21 -5.55
C THR A 72 39.34 25.94 -5.09
N SER A 73 39.19 25.77 -3.77
CA SER A 73 38.29 24.76 -3.22
C SER A 73 36.95 25.41 -2.90
N GLN A 74 35.84 24.87 -3.42
CA GLN A 74 34.50 25.34 -3.07
C GLN A 74 33.89 24.42 -2.01
N LEU A 75 33.64 24.97 -0.82
CA LEU A 75 32.80 24.31 0.18
C LEU A 75 31.33 24.43 -0.22
N THR A 76 30.77 23.32 -0.69
CA THR A 76 29.35 23.24 -0.99
C THR A 76 28.62 22.70 0.23
N LEU A 77 27.95 23.58 0.97
CA LEU A 77 27.17 23.17 2.14
C LEU A 77 25.93 22.40 1.66
N LEU A 78 25.86 21.12 2.01
CA LEU A 78 24.70 20.29 1.72
C LEU A 78 23.50 20.76 2.53
N GLN A 79 22.34 20.77 1.88
CA GLN A 79 21.07 21.17 2.48
C GLN A 79 20.22 19.93 2.69
N ALA A 80 19.46 19.91 3.78
CA ALA A 80 18.45 18.90 3.97
C ALA A 80 17.50 18.86 2.75
N PRO A 81 17.08 17.67 2.30
CA PRO A 81 16.19 17.56 1.15
C PRO A 81 14.83 18.23 1.42
N PRO A 82 14.12 18.70 0.37
CA PRO A 82 12.72 19.09 0.51
C PRO A 82 11.83 17.86 0.76
N ALA A 83 10.53 18.09 1.02
CA ALA A 83 9.54 17.02 1.07
C ALA A 83 9.54 16.23 -0.25
N ALA A 84 9.50 14.91 -0.17
CA ALA A 84 9.31 14.06 -1.35
C ALA A 84 7.89 14.21 -1.90
N THR A 85 7.72 14.02 -3.21
CA THR A 85 6.41 14.02 -3.87
C THR A 85 6.07 12.60 -4.32
N GLN A 86 5.11 11.99 -3.65
CA GLN A 86 4.65 10.64 -3.96
C GLN A 86 3.82 10.61 -5.24
N THR A 87 3.91 9.51 -5.99
CA THR A 87 3.22 9.34 -7.27
C THR A 87 2.32 8.13 -7.31
N ALA A 88 2.67 7.03 -6.64
CA ALA A 88 1.82 5.85 -6.50
C ALA A 88 2.27 4.99 -5.31
N PRO A 89 1.38 4.20 -4.69
CA PRO A 89 -0.05 4.09 -4.99
C PRO A 89 -0.84 5.33 -4.51
N ASP A 90 -1.89 5.64 -5.26
CA ASP A 90 -2.89 6.68 -4.97
C ASP A 90 -4.27 6.09 -5.32
N GLY A 91 -5.24 6.24 -4.42
CA GLY A 91 -6.57 5.67 -4.60
C GLY A 91 -6.58 4.14 -4.59
N MET A 92 -7.43 3.54 -5.43
CA MET A 92 -7.68 2.09 -5.40
C MET A 92 -6.55 1.31 -6.10
N LEU A 93 -5.98 0.31 -5.42
CA LEU A 93 -5.05 -0.65 -6.02
C LEU A 93 -5.77 -1.60 -7.00
N PRO A 94 -5.06 -2.12 -8.03
CA PRO A 94 -5.65 -3.08 -8.96
C PRO A 94 -5.98 -4.41 -8.27
N GLU A 95 -7.12 -4.99 -8.63
CA GLU A 95 -7.55 -6.30 -8.15
C GLU A 95 -6.58 -7.40 -8.60
N THR A 96 -5.99 -8.10 -7.64
CA THR A 96 -5.08 -9.24 -7.88
C THR A 96 -5.32 -10.31 -6.81
N THR A 97 -4.94 -11.56 -7.09
CA THR A 97 -5.01 -12.62 -6.08
C THR A 97 -4.09 -12.29 -4.90
N PRO A 98 -4.58 -12.31 -3.64
CA PRO A 98 -3.73 -12.09 -2.48
C PRO A 98 -2.49 -13.01 -2.47
N PRO A 99 -1.33 -12.54 -1.97
CA PRO A 99 -1.13 -11.31 -1.19
C PRO A 99 -0.97 -10.03 -2.03
N GLN A 100 -1.54 -8.91 -1.56
CA GLN A 100 -1.33 -7.59 -2.15
C GLN A 100 0.05 -7.03 -1.76
N THR A 101 0.90 -6.77 -2.77
CA THR A 101 2.25 -6.20 -2.60
C THR A 101 2.40 -4.93 -3.46
N PRO A 102 1.95 -3.75 -2.98
CA PRO A 102 1.97 -2.53 -3.78
C PRO A 102 3.40 -2.05 -4.07
N VAL A 103 3.56 -1.47 -5.27
CA VAL A 103 4.79 -0.78 -5.67
C VAL A 103 4.68 0.70 -5.30
N PHE A 104 5.58 1.18 -4.45
CA PHE A 104 5.63 2.57 -4.04
C PHE A 104 6.58 3.35 -4.93
N THR A 105 6.12 4.48 -5.45
CA THR A 105 6.86 5.36 -6.34
C THR A 105 6.73 6.82 -5.91
N TRP A 106 7.83 7.56 -6.01
CA TRP A 106 7.88 9.00 -5.72
C TRP A 106 8.98 9.68 -6.53
N ASN A 107 8.88 11.00 -6.70
CA ASN A 107 9.95 11.79 -7.29
C ASN A 107 11.08 12.01 -6.28
N ALA A 108 12.32 11.92 -6.76
CA ALA A 108 13.50 12.19 -5.97
C ALA A 108 13.42 13.59 -5.34
N ALA A 109 13.49 13.64 -4.01
CA ALA A 109 13.52 14.87 -3.24
C ALA A 109 14.82 15.66 -3.47
N GLY A 110 14.66 16.89 -3.97
CA GLY A 110 15.76 17.85 -4.13
C GLY A 110 16.60 17.64 -5.39
N SER A 111 17.62 18.48 -5.55
CA SER A 111 18.57 18.38 -6.65
C SER A 111 19.92 18.99 -6.23
N GLY A 112 21.01 18.53 -6.87
CA GLY A 112 22.36 18.97 -6.52
C GLY A 112 22.63 18.84 -5.02
N VAL A 113 22.79 19.98 -4.35
CA VAL A 113 23.19 20.08 -2.93
C VAL A 113 22.08 19.70 -1.94
N SER A 114 20.83 19.59 -2.39
CA SER A 114 19.68 19.15 -1.60
C SER A 114 19.14 17.79 -2.02
N LEU A 115 19.81 17.10 -2.95
CA LEU A 115 19.38 15.79 -3.41
C LEU A 115 19.46 14.77 -2.26
N ALA A 116 18.37 14.06 -2.02
CA ALA A 116 18.36 13.01 -1.02
C ALA A 116 19.14 11.79 -1.51
N THR A 117 19.85 11.16 -0.57
CA THR A 117 20.64 9.95 -0.79
C THR A 117 20.02 8.72 -0.15
N GLN A 118 19.07 8.94 0.77
CA GLN A 118 18.28 7.91 1.44
C GLN A 118 16.84 8.36 1.60
N TYR A 119 15.93 7.38 1.69
CA TYR A 119 14.51 7.61 1.93
C TYR A 119 13.96 6.65 2.99
N ALA A 120 13.22 7.18 3.96
CA ALA A 120 12.35 6.36 4.81
C ALA A 120 10.94 6.32 4.21
N LEU A 121 10.40 5.10 4.05
CA LEU A 121 9.02 4.85 3.68
C LEU A 121 8.25 4.39 4.92
N GLN A 122 7.19 5.10 5.27
CA GLN A 122 6.28 4.71 6.35
C GLN A 122 4.87 4.46 5.82
N LEU A 123 4.24 3.39 6.29
CA LEU A 123 2.86 3.00 5.99
C LEU A 123 2.08 2.86 7.28
N GLN A 124 0.86 3.41 7.32
CA GLN A 124 -0.08 3.24 8.41
C GLN A 124 -1.42 2.67 7.92
N ASP A 125 -2.03 1.83 8.75
CA ASP A 125 -3.39 1.36 8.55
C ASP A 125 -4.44 2.38 9.03
N VAL A 126 -5.72 2.05 8.84
CA VAL A 126 -6.86 2.90 9.25
C VAL A 126 -6.94 3.13 10.77
N ALA A 127 -6.35 2.25 11.58
CA ALA A 127 -6.29 2.39 13.04
C ALA A 127 -5.12 3.27 13.48
N GLY A 128 -4.27 3.73 12.54
CA GLY A 128 -3.08 4.53 12.80
C GLY A 128 -1.87 3.69 13.23
N ASN A 129 -1.93 2.37 13.10
CA ASN A 129 -0.77 1.52 13.39
C ASN A 129 0.25 1.66 12.26
N ILE A 130 1.53 1.81 12.61
CA ILE A 130 2.63 1.77 11.65
C ILE A 130 2.86 0.31 11.26
N VAL A 131 2.43 -0.06 10.05
CA VAL A 131 2.56 -1.42 9.50
C VAL A 131 3.84 -1.62 8.68
N TRP A 132 4.46 -0.53 8.23
CA TRP A 132 5.77 -0.54 7.58
C TRP A 132 6.56 0.73 7.90
N ASN A 133 7.86 0.59 8.16
CA ASN A 133 8.77 1.72 8.37
C ASN A 133 10.22 1.31 8.09
N THR A 134 10.72 1.62 6.90
CA THR A 134 12.03 1.13 6.43
C THR A 134 12.79 2.20 5.65
N TRP A 135 14.11 2.25 5.84
CA TRP A 135 15.03 3.11 5.09
C TRP A 135 15.60 2.38 3.86
N TYR A 136 15.73 3.13 2.76
CA TYR A 136 16.30 2.67 1.50
C TYR A 136 17.35 3.66 0.99
N LEU A 137 18.41 3.14 0.36
CA LEU A 137 19.37 3.97 -0.37
C LEU A 137 18.77 4.42 -1.71
N ALA A 138 19.02 5.65 -2.11
CA ALA A 138 18.56 6.17 -3.41
C ALA A 138 19.11 5.38 -4.60
N SER A 139 20.29 4.75 -4.44
CA SER A 139 20.87 3.83 -5.43
C SER A 139 20.01 2.60 -5.66
N ASP A 140 19.48 2.01 -4.59
CA ASP A 140 18.72 0.76 -4.63
C ASP A 140 17.32 0.99 -5.21
N LEU A 141 16.81 2.22 -5.04
CA LEU A 141 15.54 2.70 -5.59
C LEU A 141 15.64 3.15 -7.05
N GLY A 142 16.85 3.20 -7.62
CA GLY A 142 17.09 3.64 -8.99
C GLY A 142 17.06 5.16 -9.23
N CYS A 143 17.16 5.97 -8.18
CA CYS A 143 16.97 7.44 -8.26
C CYS A 143 18.13 8.27 -7.68
N SER A 144 19.33 7.70 -7.59
CA SER A 144 20.53 8.37 -7.04
C SER A 144 20.98 9.62 -7.80
N GLY A 145 20.61 9.77 -9.08
CA GLY A 145 20.85 10.97 -9.89
C GLY A 145 19.65 11.93 -9.98
N GLY A 146 18.60 11.69 -9.20
CA GLY A 146 17.28 12.30 -9.38
C GLY A 146 16.32 11.40 -10.15
N GLY A 147 15.16 11.94 -10.55
CA GLY A 147 14.14 11.20 -11.30
C GLY A 147 13.11 10.51 -10.40
N SER A 148 12.65 9.32 -10.79
CA SER A 148 11.62 8.56 -10.06
C SER A 148 12.25 7.42 -9.26
N CYS A 149 11.93 7.35 -7.98
CA CYS A 149 12.29 6.27 -7.07
C CYS A 149 11.17 5.22 -7.05
N SER A 150 11.53 3.93 -7.00
CA SER A 150 10.55 2.83 -6.94
C SER A 150 10.99 1.74 -5.97
N VAL A 151 10.05 1.19 -5.20
CA VAL A 151 10.28 0.03 -4.33
C VAL A 151 9.05 -0.85 -4.22
N THR A 152 9.27 -2.17 -4.20
CA THR A 152 8.27 -3.16 -3.81
C THR A 152 8.71 -3.77 -2.48
N PRO A 153 8.13 -3.34 -1.34
CA PRO A 153 8.45 -3.90 -0.04
C PRO A 153 8.18 -5.41 0.01
N SER A 154 8.95 -6.15 0.82
CA SER A 154 8.77 -7.60 1.05
C SER A 154 7.60 -7.94 1.98
N MET A 155 6.66 -7.02 2.17
CA MET A 155 5.46 -7.20 2.98
C MET A 155 4.21 -7.35 2.12
N SER A 156 3.21 -8.02 2.68
CA SER A 156 1.85 -8.07 2.16
C SER A 156 0.92 -7.20 3.01
N LEU A 157 -0.04 -6.53 2.39
CA LEU A 157 -1.10 -5.84 3.12
C LEU A 157 -1.97 -6.85 3.87
N ASP A 158 -2.46 -6.45 5.05
CA ASP A 158 -3.35 -7.30 5.86
C ASP A 158 -4.71 -7.45 5.18
N PRO A 159 -5.16 -8.67 4.86
CA PRO A 159 -6.50 -8.91 4.31
C PRO A 159 -7.64 -8.34 5.17
N ALA A 160 -7.46 -8.20 6.49
CA ALA A 160 -8.47 -7.63 7.39
C ALA A 160 -8.76 -6.12 7.15
N ASN A 161 -7.90 -5.45 6.38
CA ASN A 161 -8.02 -4.04 6.04
C ASN A 161 -8.49 -3.82 4.60
N GLN A 162 -9.09 -4.81 3.95
CA GLN A 162 -9.64 -4.66 2.60
C GLN A 162 -10.71 -3.58 2.55
N GLY A 163 -10.77 -2.80 1.46
CA GLY A 163 -11.70 -1.67 1.33
C GLY A 163 -11.43 -0.49 2.29
N LYS A 164 -10.38 -0.56 3.12
CA LYS A 164 -10.02 0.49 4.08
C LYS A 164 -8.79 1.26 3.61
N PRO A 165 -8.72 2.56 3.91
CA PRO A 165 -7.60 3.39 3.48
C PRO A 165 -6.34 3.09 4.29
N TYR A 166 -5.23 3.00 3.57
CA TYR A 166 -3.88 3.10 4.10
C TYR A 166 -3.31 4.48 3.79
N SER A 167 -2.55 5.03 4.73
CA SER A 167 -1.83 6.28 4.52
C SER A 167 -0.33 6.02 4.51
N TRP A 168 0.40 6.66 3.61
CA TRP A 168 1.84 6.49 3.53
C TRP A 168 2.58 7.80 3.30
N TRP A 169 3.84 7.82 3.73
CA TRP A 169 4.71 8.99 3.71
C TRP A 169 6.13 8.61 3.34
N VAL A 170 6.86 9.59 2.80
CA VAL A 170 8.28 9.45 2.48
C VAL A 170 9.07 10.59 3.11
N LEU A 171 10.21 10.27 3.72
CA LEU A 171 11.17 11.21 4.30
C LEU A 171 12.50 11.10 3.57
N GLY A 172 12.98 12.20 2.99
CA GLY A 172 14.32 12.25 2.38
C GLY A 172 15.41 12.57 3.38
N TRP A 173 16.60 12.01 3.19
CA TRP A 173 17.81 12.35 3.96
C TRP A 173 19.05 12.44 3.07
N ASN A 174 19.94 13.36 3.42
CA ASN A 174 21.33 13.38 2.98
C ASN A 174 22.22 13.87 4.14
N SER A 175 23.52 14.06 3.91
CA SER A 175 24.44 14.56 4.94
C SER A 175 24.19 16.02 5.35
N GLY A 176 23.34 16.76 4.62
CA GLY A 176 22.78 18.04 5.07
C GLY A 176 21.65 17.90 6.10
N GLY A 177 21.12 16.69 6.30
CA GLY A 177 20.15 16.34 7.34
C GLY A 177 18.87 15.68 6.84
N TYR A 178 17.91 15.56 7.74
CA TYR A 178 16.55 15.09 7.43
C TYR A 178 15.74 16.20 6.79
N GLY A 179 15.10 15.90 5.66
CA GLY A 179 14.04 16.73 5.12
C GLY A 179 12.76 16.64 5.95
N PRO A 180 11.70 17.36 5.57
CA PRO A 180 10.36 17.12 6.11
C PRO A 180 9.77 15.83 5.51
N TRP A 181 8.86 15.20 6.24
CA TRP A 181 7.98 14.17 5.67
C TRP A 181 7.15 14.76 4.53
N SER A 182 6.84 13.95 3.53
CA SER A 182 5.84 14.28 2.51
C SER A 182 4.46 14.53 3.15
N SER A 183 3.52 15.07 2.38
CA SER A 183 2.10 14.95 2.73
C SER A 183 1.70 13.47 2.76
N GLY A 184 0.66 13.11 3.51
CA GLY A 184 0.13 11.75 3.45
C GLY A 184 -0.53 11.50 2.11
N LEU A 185 -0.16 10.42 1.44
CA LEU A 185 -0.87 9.91 0.27
C LEU A 185 -1.67 8.68 0.71
N VAL A 186 -2.89 8.57 0.20
CA VAL A 186 -3.85 7.54 0.62
C VAL A 186 -4.09 6.58 -0.52
N PHE A 187 -4.11 5.29 -0.23
CA PHE A 187 -4.56 4.27 -1.15
C PHE A 187 -5.43 3.24 -0.43
N GLU A 188 -6.21 2.50 -1.19
CA GLU A 188 -7.07 1.44 -0.70
C GLU A 188 -6.70 0.14 -1.41
N GLN A 189 -6.67 -0.95 -0.67
CA GLN A 189 -6.58 -2.26 -1.30
C GLN A 189 -7.97 -2.70 -1.77
N PRO A 190 -8.08 -3.32 -2.96
CA PRO A 190 -9.34 -3.82 -3.45
C PRO A 190 -9.87 -4.88 -2.49
N VAL A 191 -11.18 -4.95 -2.35
CA VAL A 191 -11.84 -6.07 -1.68
C VAL A 191 -11.69 -7.27 -2.62
N THR A 192 -10.83 -8.21 -2.26
CA THR A 192 -10.66 -9.45 -3.02
C THR A 192 -11.67 -10.45 -2.48
N CYS A 193 -12.70 -10.73 -3.26
CA CYS A 193 -13.68 -11.75 -2.94
C CYS A 193 -13.00 -13.11 -3.05
N ASN A 194 -12.48 -13.65 -1.95
CA ASN A 194 -12.09 -15.05 -1.94
C ASN A 194 -13.36 -15.85 -2.24
N GLU A 195 -13.36 -16.63 -3.32
CA GLU A 195 -14.49 -17.48 -3.73
C GLU A 195 -14.90 -18.52 -2.67
N ASP A 196 -14.12 -18.59 -1.57
CA ASP A 196 -14.24 -19.48 -0.43
C ASP A 196 -14.78 -18.80 0.86
N GLU A 197 -15.00 -17.47 0.89
CA GLU A 197 -15.69 -16.80 2.00
C GLU A 197 -16.99 -16.10 1.54
N PRO A 198 -18.18 -16.59 1.94
CA PRO A 198 -19.43 -16.11 1.36
C PRO A 198 -20.08 -14.90 2.08
N ASP A 199 -19.47 -14.32 3.12
CA ASP A 199 -20.16 -13.37 4.02
C ASP A 199 -19.50 -11.98 4.19
N SER A 200 -18.56 -11.54 3.34
CA SER A 200 -18.12 -10.14 3.35
C SER A 200 -19.02 -9.28 2.45
N GLU A 201 -19.94 -8.54 3.08
CA GLU A 201 -20.87 -7.55 2.50
C GLU A 201 -20.26 -6.43 1.63
N GLU A 202 -18.93 -6.39 1.48
CA GLU A 202 -18.19 -5.35 0.76
C GLU A 202 -17.68 -5.77 -0.63
N CYS A 203 -17.91 -7.03 -1.02
CA CYS A 203 -17.94 -7.40 -2.44
C CYS A 203 -19.26 -6.94 -3.06
N GLY A 204 -19.41 -5.61 -3.09
CA GLY A 204 -20.33 -4.92 -3.97
C GLY A 204 -19.99 -5.33 -5.39
N ASP A 205 -20.80 -6.24 -5.89
CA ASP A 205 -21.06 -6.48 -7.29
C ASP A 205 -21.12 -5.16 -8.09
N THR A 206 -19.95 -4.74 -8.58
CA THR A 206 -19.81 -3.60 -9.51
C THR A 206 -19.69 -4.09 -10.95
N ASN A 207 -19.79 -5.40 -11.18
CA ASN A 207 -19.55 -6.05 -12.48
C ASN A 207 -20.49 -7.22 -12.81
N GLN A 208 -21.63 -7.41 -12.14
CA GLN A 208 -22.72 -8.14 -12.77
C GLN A 208 -23.37 -7.20 -13.76
N PRO A 209 -23.52 -7.63 -15.03
CA PRO A 209 -24.38 -6.93 -15.94
C PRO A 209 -25.71 -6.73 -15.22
N THR A 210 -26.17 -5.48 -15.12
CA THR A 210 -27.59 -5.19 -14.96
C THR A 210 -28.28 -5.78 -16.18
N ASP A 211 -28.50 -7.08 -16.20
CA ASP A 211 -29.27 -7.74 -17.22
C ASP A 211 -30.73 -7.46 -16.87
N PRO A 212 -31.40 -6.53 -17.57
CA PRO A 212 -32.77 -6.18 -17.24
C PRO A 212 -33.70 -7.39 -17.39
N ALA A 213 -33.31 -8.40 -18.20
CA ALA A 213 -34.06 -9.63 -18.34
C ALA A 213 -33.98 -10.51 -17.07
N ARG A 214 -32.83 -10.54 -16.39
CA ARG A 214 -32.69 -11.26 -15.12
C ARG A 214 -33.48 -10.57 -14.00
N GLU A 215 -33.36 -9.24 -13.92
CA GLU A 215 -34.12 -8.46 -12.94
C GLU A 215 -35.63 -8.65 -13.14
N GLN A 216 -36.09 -8.64 -14.41
CA GLN A 216 -37.48 -8.93 -14.75
C GLN A 216 -37.89 -10.36 -14.38
N GLN A 217 -37.05 -11.37 -14.65
CA GLN A 217 -37.34 -12.75 -14.24
C GLN A 217 -37.44 -12.90 -12.73
N CYS A 218 -36.62 -12.19 -11.96
CA CYS A 218 -36.75 -12.18 -10.51
C CYS A 218 -38.04 -11.45 -10.07
N GLU A 219 -38.39 -10.35 -10.72
CA GLU A 219 -39.56 -9.54 -10.42
C GLU A 219 -40.87 -10.34 -10.49
N GLU A 220 -40.90 -11.37 -11.35
CA GLU A 220 -42.05 -12.23 -11.65
C GLU A 220 -42.13 -13.51 -10.79
N ARG A 221 -41.16 -13.78 -9.89
CA ARG A 221 -41.17 -14.99 -9.06
C ARG A 221 -42.28 -14.94 -7.98
N GLY A 222 -42.91 -16.10 -7.72
CA GLY A 222 -43.94 -16.27 -6.69
C GLY A 222 -43.37 -16.29 -5.25
N PRO A 223 -44.16 -16.58 -4.21
CA PRO A 223 -43.67 -16.63 -2.82
C PRO A 223 -42.59 -17.72 -2.62
N ILE A 224 -41.71 -17.55 -1.63
CA ILE A 224 -40.61 -18.48 -1.28
C ILE A 224 -41.15 -19.90 -1.10
N SER A 225 -42.25 -20.02 -0.35
CA SER A 225 -42.89 -21.29 0.02
C SER A 225 -43.50 -22.07 -1.16
N ALA A 226 -43.68 -21.43 -2.32
CA ALA A 226 -44.19 -22.07 -3.53
C ALA A 226 -43.11 -22.48 -4.53
N ARG A 227 -41.84 -22.13 -4.26
CA ARG A 227 -40.71 -22.40 -5.16
C ARG A 227 -40.08 -23.76 -4.82
N PRO A 228 -39.57 -24.49 -5.81
CA PRO A 228 -38.72 -25.65 -5.52
C PRO A 228 -37.46 -25.21 -4.79
N ASP A 229 -36.90 -26.10 -3.99
CA ASP A 229 -35.60 -25.90 -3.35
C ASP A 229 -34.49 -25.83 -4.40
N GLY A 230 -33.48 -25.00 -4.17
CA GLY A 230 -32.26 -24.98 -4.97
C GLY A 230 -31.24 -26.02 -4.53
N GLY A 231 -30.18 -26.14 -5.32
CA GLY A 231 -29.04 -27.01 -4.97
C GLY A 231 -28.17 -26.42 -3.86
N THR A 232 -27.35 -27.26 -3.24
CA THR A 232 -26.38 -26.91 -2.17
C THR A 232 -24.99 -27.48 -2.53
N GLY A 233 -23.94 -26.96 -1.92
CA GLY A 233 -22.55 -27.35 -2.14
C GLY A 233 -22.15 -27.20 -3.60
N ALA A 234 -21.71 -28.30 -4.22
CA ALA A 234 -21.32 -28.32 -5.63
C ALA A 234 -22.46 -27.97 -6.60
N ASN A 235 -23.73 -28.06 -6.16
CA ASN A 235 -24.90 -27.74 -6.97
C ASN A 235 -25.53 -26.38 -6.59
N TYR A 236 -24.89 -25.60 -5.72
CA TYR A 236 -25.39 -24.29 -5.29
C TYR A 236 -25.26 -23.26 -6.42
N ASP A 237 -26.38 -22.62 -6.76
CA ASP A 237 -26.42 -21.55 -7.74
C ASP A 237 -26.17 -20.20 -7.04
N ARG A 238 -24.96 -19.66 -7.25
CA ARG A 238 -24.48 -18.41 -6.67
C ARG A 238 -25.12 -17.14 -7.28
N ILE A 239 -25.99 -17.26 -8.28
CA ILE A 239 -26.62 -16.14 -8.98
C ILE A 239 -28.13 -16.16 -8.72
N ASP A 240 -28.77 -17.31 -8.91
CA ASP A 240 -30.24 -17.43 -8.95
C ASP A 240 -30.83 -18.43 -7.94
N GLY A 241 -29.99 -19.04 -7.11
CA GLY A 241 -30.37 -20.01 -6.08
C GLY A 241 -29.85 -19.64 -4.69
N HIS A 242 -29.99 -18.39 -4.28
CA HIS A 242 -29.60 -17.95 -2.93
C HIS A 242 -30.58 -18.42 -1.87
N GLY A 243 -30.06 -18.75 -0.70
CA GLY A 243 -30.83 -19.08 0.48
C GLY A 243 -30.81 -17.97 1.53
N LEU A 244 -31.75 -18.06 2.46
CA LEU A 244 -31.80 -17.27 3.68
C LEU A 244 -32.03 -18.23 4.85
N TYR A 245 -31.32 -18.01 5.95
CA TYR A 245 -31.48 -18.75 7.19
C TYR A 245 -31.46 -17.82 8.40
N VAL A 246 -32.01 -18.31 9.50
CA VAL A 246 -31.88 -17.69 10.81
C VAL A 246 -31.29 -18.69 11.79
N LEU A 247 -30.48 -18.21 12.73
CA LEU A 247 -30.04 -19.00 13.87
C LEU A 247 -30.75 -18.49 15.14
N ARG A 248 -31.21 -19.44 15.94
CA ARG A 248 -32.01 -19.16 17.14
C ARG A 248 -31.31 -19.62 18.40
N ASP A 249 -31.55 -18.89 19.47
CA ASP A 249 -31.25 -19.38 20.80
C ASP A 249 -32.14 -20.61 21.10
N PRO A 250 -31.55 -21.78 21.40
CA PRO A 250 -32.32 -23.02 21.57
C PRO A 250 -33.27 -23.01 22.78
N ASN A 251 -33.02 -22.14 23.77
CA ASN A 251 -33.79 -22.10 25.01
C ASN A 251 -34.98 -21.15 24.91
N THR A 252 -34.80 -20.04 24.20
CA THR A 252 -35.80 -18.97 24.10
C THR A 252 -36.53 -18.95 22.76
N GLY A 253 -35.96 -19.57 21.72
CA GLY A 253 -36.47 -19.51 20.35
C GLY A 253 -36.23 -18.17 19.65
N GLN A 254 -35.56 -17.22 20.32
CA GLN A 254 -35.26 -15.90 19.78
C GLN A 254 -34.31 -15.99 18.60
N VAL A 255 -34.59 -15.25 17.53
CA VAL A 255 -33.65 -15.05 16.42
C VAL A 255 -32.45 -14.26 16.95
N LYS A 256 -31.25 -14.82 16.76
CA LYS A 256 -29.97 -14.23 17.18
C LYS A 256 -29.04 -13.97 16.02
N TYR A 257 -29.29 -14.55 14.85
CA TYR A 257 -28.50 -14.30 13.65
C TYR A 257 -29.38 -14.50 12.42
N VAL A 258 -29.14 -13.69 11.40
CA VAL A 258 -29.74 -13.82 10.07
C VAL A 258 -28.59 -13.94 9.10
N GLY A 259 -28.65 -14.90 8.17
CA GLY A 259 -27.62 -15.05 7.16
C GLY A 259 -28.19 -15.46 5.81
N ARG A 260 -27.41 -15.20 4.77
CA ARG A 260 -27.71 -15.51 3.38
C ARG A 260 -26.64 -16.44 2.81
N GLY A 261 -26.88 -16.96 1.61
CA GLY A 261 -25.92 -17.79 0.88
C GLY A 261 -26.46 -19.19 0.67
N ASP A 262 -25.59 -20.20 0.70
CA ASP A 262 -26.02 -21.60 0.67
C ASP A 262 -26.60 -21.99 2.03
N ALA A 263 -27.91 -21.79 2.23
CA ALA A 263 -28.54 -21.88 3.54
C ALA A 263 -28.33 -23.24 4.24
N PRO A 264 -28.52 -24.39 3.58
CA PRO A 264 -28.19 -25.69 4.17
C PRO A 264 -26.72 -25.82 4.59
N ALA A 265 -25.78 -25.43 3.72
CA ALA A 265 -24.34 -25.56 4.01
C ALA A 265 -23.90 -24.63 5.13
N ARG A 266 -24.37 -23.37 5.14
CA ARG A 266 -24.02 -22.37 6.17
C ARG A 266 -24.56 -22.75 7.54
N ILE A 267 -25.78 -23.28 7.64
CA ILE A 267 -26.30 -23.81 8.90
C ILE A 267 -25.40 -24.95 9.41
N ALA A 268 -24.98 -25.86 8.51
CA ALA A 268 -24.09 -26.95 8.89
C ALA A 268 -22.71 -26.46 9.34
N ASP A 269 -22.19 -25.38 8.74
CA ASP A 269 -20.94 -24.75 9.13
C ASP A 269 -21.03 -24.11 10.52
N HIS A 270 -22.09 -23.36 10.80
CA HIS A 270 -22.31 -22.76 12.12
C HIS A 270 -22.52 -23.81 13.22
N ALA A 271 -23.02 -24.99 12.89
CA ALA A 271 -23.15 -26.10 13.84
C ALA A 271 -21.82 -26.77 14.21
N ARG A 272 -20.69 -26.42 13.56
CA ARG A 272 -19.39 -27.04 13.83
C ARG A 272 -18.85 -26.61 15.21
N PRO A 273 -18.25 -27.54 15.99
CA PRO A 273 -17.62 -27.17 17.26
C PRO A 273 -16.54 -26.09 17.06
N GLY A 274 -16.65 -25.01 17.83
CA GLY A 274 -15.71 -23.89 17.79
C GLY A 274 -16.15 -22.71 16.92
N ASP A 275 -17.24 -22.84 16.15
CA ASP A 275 -17.85 -21.69 15.49
C ASP A 275 -18.47 -20.74 16.55
N PRO A 276 -18.33 -19.41 16.42
CA PRO A 276 -18.89 -18.44 17.36
C PRO A 276 -20.43 -18.48 17.49
N LEU A 277 -21.12 -19.14 16.55
CA LEU A 277 -22.57 -19.29 16.52
C LEU A 277 -23.01 -20.75 16.77
N SER A 278 -22.09 -21.64 17.16
CA SER A 278 -22.35 -23.07 17.42
C SER A 278 -23.26 -23.35 18.62
N ASP A 279 -23.56 -22.34 19.44
CA ASP A 279 -24.56 -22.41 20.50
C ASP A 279 -25.99 -22.14 20.03
N LEU A 280 -26.18 -21.78 18.75
CA LEU A 280 -27.48 -21.50 18.14
C LEU A 280 -27.95 -22.65 17.24
N VAL A 281 -29.26 -22.71 16.99
CA VAL A 281 -29.88 -23.72 16.12
C VAL A 281 -30.40 -23.07 14.85
N GLY A 282 -30.02 -23.62 13.70
CA GLY A 282 -30.39 -23.08 12.39
C GLY A 282 -31.79 -23.48 11.92
N GLN A 283 -32.45 -22.53 11.27
CA GLN A 283 -33.70 -22.72 10.53
C GLN A 283 -33.52 -22.15 9.12
N ILE A 284 -33.81 -22.97 8.11
CA ILE A 284 -33.88 -22.51 6.73
C ILE A 284 -35.16 -21.69 6.55
N VAL A 285 -35.01 -20.47 6.02
CA VAL A 285 -36.13 -19.58 5.66
C VAL A 285 -36.39 -19.67 4.16
N ALA A 286 -35.33 -19.70 3.36
CA ALA A 286 -35.39 -19.95 1.93
C ALA A 286 -34.31 -20.96 1.57
N ASN A 287 -34.70 -22.10 1.00
CA ASN A 287 -33.77 -23.16 0.65
C ASN A 287 -33.20 -22.92 -0.75
N ASN A 288 -32.22 -22.02 -0.84
CA ASN A 288 -31.47 -21.76 -2.06
C ASN A 288 -32.36 -21.43 -3.28
N ASN A 289 -33.50 -20.76 -3.06
CA ASN A 289 -34.52 -20.52 -4.07
C ASN A 289 -34.91 -19.03 -4.23
N LEU A 290 -34.05 -18.13 -3.76
CA LEU A 290 -34.12 -16.69 -3.96
C LEU A 290 -33.21 -16.27 -5.10
N CYS A 291 -33.62 -15.25 -5.86
CA CYS A 291 -32.66 -14.54 -6.70
C CYS A 291 -31.74 -13.66 -5.83
N TYR A 292 -30.65 -13.16 -6.41
CA TYR A 292 -29.70 -12.31 -5.70
C TYR A 292 -30.34 -11.06 -5.08
N GLU A 293 -31.17 -10.34 -5.86
CA GLU A 293 -31.79 -9.09 -5.43
C GLU A 293 -32.77 -9.29 -4.25
N GLU A 294 -33.56 -10.37 -4.30
CA GLU A 294 -34.46 -10.77 -3.21
C GLU A 294 -33.66 -11.12 -1.96
N ALA A 295 -32.63 -11.96 -2.10
CA ALA A 295 -31.85 -12.44 -0.97
C ALA A 295 -31.15 -11.28 -0.23
N ARG A 296 -30.56 -10.33 -0.96
CA ARG A 296 -29.91 -9.14 -0.37
C ARG A 296 -30.92 -8.26 0.37
N GLY A 297 -32.04 -7.94 -0.26
CA GLY A 297 -33.06 -7.10 0.34
C GLY A 297 -33.73 -7.73 1.56
N LEU A 298 -34.03 -9.02 1.44
CA LEU A 298 -34.74 -9.78 2.47
C LEU A 298 -33.89 -9.98 3.72
N GLU A 299 -32.60 -10.25 3.57
CA GLU A 299 -31.66 -10.35 4.70
C GLU A 299 -31.68 -9.06 5.53
N GLN A 300 -31.52 -7.90 4.90
CA GLN A 300 -31.58 -6.61 5.58
C GLN A 300 -32.92 -6.41 6.30
N GLN A 301 -34.03 -6.71 5.63
CA GLN A 301 -35.36 -6.49 6.20
C GLN A 301 -35.65 -7.43 7.36
N VAL A 302 -35.23 -8.70 7.29
CA VAL A 302 -35.38 -9.63 8.42
C VAL A 302 -34.51 -9.20 9.59
N MET A 303 -33.27 -8.75 9.35
CA MET A 303 -32.44 -8.15 10.41
C MET A 303 -33.12 -6.94 11.07
N ASP A 304 -33.72 -6.06 10.27
CA ASP A 304 -34.45 -4.89 10.77
C ASP A 304 -35.66 -5.30 11.62
N GLN A 305 -36.41 -6.35 11.24
CA GLN A 305 -37.54 -6.87 12.02
C GLN A 305 -37.13 -7.37 13.41
N TYR A 306 -35.96 -8.00 13.52
CA TYR A 306 -35.48 -8.59 14.78
C TYR A 306 -34.49 -7.70 15.54
N SER A 307 -34.22 -6.49 15.07
CA SER A 307 -33.23 -5.55 15.65
C SER A 307 -33.45 -5.16 17.12
N ASN A 308 -34.69 -5.24 17.62
CA ASN A 308 -35.01 -4.98 19.03
C ASN A 308 -34.49 -6.07 19.98
N ASN A 309 -34.14 -7.25 19.45
CA ASN A 309 -33.38 -8.28 20.15
C ASN A 309 -31.95 -8.23 19.61
N PRO A 310 -30.90 -8.20 20.46
CA PRO A 310 -29.54 -8.09 19.97
C PRO A 310 -29.19 -9.29 19.08
N LEU A 311 -29.13 -9.03 17.77
CA LEU A 311 -28.56 -9.94 16.79
C LEU A 311 -27.04 -9.96 16.95
N ARG A 312 -26.43 -11.11 16.63
CA ARG A 312 -24.98 -11.32 16.62
C ARG A 312 -24.34 -10.91 15.30
N ASN A 313 -25.14 -10.51 14.31
CA ASN A 313 -24.64 -9.85 13.11
C ASN A 313 -23.90 -8.56 13.51
N LEU A 314 -22.61 -8.46 13.18
CA LEU A 314 -21.76 -7.31 13.52
C LEU A 314 -21.97 -6.12 12.57
N ILE A 315 -22.56 -6.39 11.42
CA ILE A 315 -22.72 -5.46 10.29
C ILE A 315 -24.13 -5.62 9.72
N ARG A 316 -24.53 -4.70 8.83
CA ARG A 316 -25.83 -4.67 8.19
C ARG A 316 -25.74 -5.28 6.81
N ALA A 317 -26.62 -6.21 6.46
CA ALA A 317 -26.72 -6.84 5.14
C ALA A 317 -26.43 -5.90 3.95
N ILE A 318 -26.97 -4.67 3.96
CA ILE A 318 -26.72 -3.68 2.93
C ILE A 318 -26.24 -2.35 3.53
N ALA A 319 -25.08 -1.87 3.04
CA ALA A 319 -24.58 -0.54 3.36
C ALA A 319 -25.57 0.58 2.95
N LEU A 320 -25.74 1.58 3.81
CA LEU A 320 -26.63 2.72 3.55
C LEU A 320 -26.19 3.56 2.33
N THR A 321 -24.91 3.51 1.99
CA THR A 321 -24.32 4.21 0.84
C THR A 321 -24.46 3.45 -0.47
N ASN A 322 -25.02 2.23 -0.46
CA ASN A 322 -25.15 1.41 -1.65
C ASN A 322 -26.15 2.04 -2.63
N ALA A 323 -25.71 2.33 -3.86
CA ALA A 323 -26.54 2.94 -4.90
C ALA A 323 -27.78 2.09 -5.29
N ASN A 324 -27.72 0.77 -5.05
CA ASN A 324 -28.80 -0.17 -5.30
C ASN A 324 -29.66 -0.48 -4.05
N LEU A 325 -29.43 0.19 -2.90
CA LEU A 325 -30.16 -0.06 -1.65
C LEU A 325 -31.68 -0.09 -1.85
N ALA A 326 -32.23 0.93 -2.50
CA ALA A 326 -33.67 1.03 -2.76
C ALA A 326 -34.18 -0.12 -3.65
N LYS A 327 -33.39 -0.57 -4.62
CA LYS A 327 -33.71 -1.71 -5.47
C LYS A 327 -33.79 -2.99 -4.63
N TYR A 328 -32.75 -3.32 -3.87
CA TYR A 328 -32.74 -4.53 -3.07
C TYR A 328 -33.88 -4.55 -2.06
N LEU A 329 -34.11 -3.46 -1.32
CA LEU A 329 -35.23 -3.38 -0.37
C LEU A 329 -36.59 -3.59 -1.05
N ARG A 330 -36.79 -3.10 -2.29
CA ARG A 330 -38.01 -3.37 -3.06
C ARG A 330 -38.17 -4.86 -3.37
N PHE A 331 -37.11 -5.54 -3.81
CA PHE A 331 -37.14 -6.98 -4.10
C PHE A 331 -37.41 -7.80 -2.84
N GLY A 332 -36.67 -7.55 -1.75
CA GLY A 332 -36.87 -8.22 -0.47
C GLY A 332 -38.30 -8.07 0.07
N ALA A 333 -38.89 -6.87 -0.08
CA ALA A 333 -40.21 -6.57 0.47
C ALA A 333 -41.32 -7.47 -0.11
N LYS A 334 -41.13 -7.98 -1.33
CA LYS A 334 -42.10 -8.87 -1.99
C LYS A 334 -42.24 -10.22 -1.30
N VAL A 335 -41.13 -10.72 -0.79
CA VAL A 335 -41.03 -12.06 -0.18
C VAL A 335 -40.96 -12.00 1.35
N LEU A 336 -40.86 -10.80 1.93
CA LEU A 336 -40.76 -10.59 3.37
C LEU A 336 -41.91 -11.21 4.17
N ALA A 337 -43.15 -11.03 3.73
CA ALA A 337 -44.31 -11.58 4.45
C ALA A 337 -44.27 -13.12 4.54
N ASP A 338 -43.87 -13.77 3.45
CA ASP A 338 -43.75 -15.23 3.37
C ASP A 338 -42.55 -15.73 4.18
N ALA A 339 -41.41 -15.02 4.11
CA ALA A 339 -40.25 -15.29 4.95
C ALA A 339 -40.59 -15.19 6.44
N LEU A 340 -41.31 -14.15 6.86
CA LEU A 340 -41.74 -13.98 8.25
C LEU A 340 -42.76 -15.04 8.68
N ALA A 341 -43.60 -15.53 7.77
CA ALA A 341 -44.49 -16.65 8.05
C ALA A 341 -43.71 -17.96 8.27
N ILE A 342 -42.65 -18.21 7.49
CA ILE A 342 -41.75 -19.35 7.67
C ILE A 342 -40.97 -19.24 8.99
N ILE A 343 -40.43 -18.05 9.29
CA ILE A 343 -39.74 -17.76 10.55
C ILE A 343 -40.72 -17.92 11.73
N GLY A 344 -41.99 -17.52 11.55
CA GLY A 344 -43.00 -17.58 12.60
C GLY A 344 -42.76 -16.56 13.73
N PRO A 345 -43.66 -16.49 14.71
CA PRO A 345 -43.52 -15.59 15.85
C PRO A 345 -42.29 -15.98 16.68
N GLY A 346 -41.23 -15.17 16.61
CA GLY A 346 -40.14 -15.19 17.58
C GLY A 346 -40.61 -14.51 18.86
N GLY A 347 -40.60 -15.23 19.98
CA GLY A 347 -40.97 -14.71 21.30
C GLY A 347 -39.99 -13.71 21.90
#